data_AF-A0A8J6NR81-F1
#
_entry.id   AF-A0A8J6NR81-F1
#
_cell.length_a   1.000
_cell.length_b   1.000
_cell.length_c   1.000
_cell.angle_alpha   90.00
_cell.angle_beta   90.00
_cell.angle_gamma   90.00
#
_symmetry.space_group_name_H-M   'P 1'
#
loop_
_entity.id
_entity.type
_entity.pdbx_description
1 polymer ?
#
loop_
_entity_poly.entity_id
_entity_poly.type
_entity_poly.pdbx_seq_one_letter_code
_entity_poly.pdbx_strand_id
1 'polypeptide(L)'
;MKRRLLLKLSLFLILVALLVGFAYLRYIDWPSFGGAKEVRVYLPEEYPVKDAHHYTLRSFMDTWELYRFATTPDAINFLVENLNLESHGLVYEFPLIVSKPPPYWWNPELLREAEYFSSRERAPDGRLYDLLYSMERGIVYLIRFDG
;
A
#
# COMPACT_ATOMS: atom_id res chain seq x y z
N MET A 1 24.55 47.06 7.49
CA MET A 1 24.90 45.65 7.77
C MET A 1 23.70 44.77 8.15
N LYS A 2 22.84 45.18 9.10
CA LYS A 2 21.73 44.35 9.61
C LYS A 2 20.75 43.82 8.55
N ARG A 3 20.42 44.62 7.52
CA ARG A 3 19.46 44.23 6.45
C ARG A 3 19.95 43.07 5.56
N ARG A 4 21.25 43.02 5.27
CA ARG A 4 21.86 41.93 4.47
C ARG A 4 21.96 40.62 5.26
N LEU A 5 22.14 40.71 6.58
CA LEU A 5 22.16 39.55 7.47
C LEU A 5 20.77 38.90 7.57
N LEU A 6 19.73 39.73 7.74
CA LEU A 6 18.34 39.26 7.77
C LEU A 6 17.93 38.56 6.47
N LEU A 7 18.28 39.12 5.31
CA LEU A 7 18.01 38.50 4.01
C LEU A 7 18.67 37.12 3.86
N LYS A 8 19.93 36.98 4.27
CA LYS A 8 20.64 35.69 4.22
C LYS A 8 20.01 34.65 5.16
N LEU A 9 19.60 35.07 6.35
CA LEU A 9 18.94 34.19 7.31
C LEU A 9 17.59 33.69 6.79
N SER A 10 16.77 34.57 6.21
CA SER A 10 15.49 34.18 5.61
C SER A 10 15.67 33.19 4.45
N LEU A 11 16.63 33.43 3.56
CA LEU A 11 16.96 32.52 2.46
C LEU A 11 17.40 31.14 2.95
N PHE A 12 18.24 31.10 3.99
CA PHE A 12 18.68 29.85 4.60
C PHE A 12 17.50 29.07 5.20
N LEU A 13 16.62 29.74 5.95
CA LEU A 13 15.44 29.11 6.55
C LEU A 13 14.47 28.58 5.49
N ILE A 14 14.24 29.32 4.40
CA ILE A 14 13.43 28.85 3.26
C ILE A 14 14.06 27.61 2.63
N LEU A 15 15.37 27.60 2.42
CA LEU A 15 16.07 26.46 1.84
C LEU A 15 15.97 25.21 2.74
N VAL A 16 16.16 25.37 4.06
CA VAL A 16 16.00 24.28 5.02
C VAL A 16 14.56 23.79 5.05
N ALA A 17 13.57 24.68 5.07
CA ALA A 17 12.15 24.31 5.04
C ALA A 17 11.79 23.56 3.75
N LEU A 18 12.34 23.95 2.60
CA LEU A 18 12.16 23.22 1.33
C LEU A 18 12.82 21.85 1.39
N LEU A 19 14.05 21.73 1.88
CA LEU A 19 14.75 20.43 1.99
C LEU A 19 14.02 19.48 2.93
N VAL A 20 13.57 19.97 4.09
CA VAL A 20 12.75 19.20 5.03
C VAL A 20 11.39 18.85 4.40
N GLY A 21 10.77 19.79 3.68
CA GLY A 21 9.52 19.56 2.95
C GLY A 21 9.65 18.50 1.86
N PHE A 22 10.74 18.51 1.08
CA PHE A 22 11.02 17.51 0.06
C PHE A 22 11.35 16.13 0.65
N ALA A 23 12.12 16.09 1.75
CA ALA A 23 12.37 14.86 2.49
C ALA A 23 11.05 14.31 3.06
N TYR A 24 10.22 15.19 3.66
CA TYR A 24 8.93 14.83 4.19
C TYR A 24 7.95 14.39 3.10
N LEU A 25 7.92 15.01 1.93
CA LEU A 25 7.13 14.58 0.77
C LEU A 25 7.60 13.24 0.17
N ARG A 26 8.85 12.84 0.40
CA ARG A 26 9.32 11.49 0.09
C ARG A 26 8.92 10.46 1.14
N TYR A 27 8.64 10.90 2.36
CA TYR A 27 8.23 10.04 3.48
C TYR A 27 6.71 10.03 3.70
N ILE A 28 6.01 11.05 3.21
CA ILE A 28 4.57 11.15 3.11
C ILE A 28 4.25 10.78 1.66
N ASP A 29 3.95 9.50 1.47
CA ASP A 29 3.38 9.05 0.21
C ASP A 29 2.11 9.86 -0.07
N TRP A 30 1.99 10.18 -1.36
CA TRP A 30 0.92 10.97 -1.93
C TRP A 30 -0.44 10.42 -1.49
N PRO A 31 -1.43 11.28 -1.21
CA PRO A 31 -2.74 10.83 -0.75
C PRO A 31 -3.35 9.79 -1.71
N SER A 32 -3.92 8.74 -1.12
CA SER A 32 -4.54 7.62 -1.82
C SER A 32 -5.79 8.10 -2.58
N PHE A 33 -5.64 8.43 -3.84
CA PHE A 33 -6.75 8.75 -4.72
C PHE A 33 -6.78 7.77 -5.89
N GLY A 34 -7.97 7.36 -6.30
CA GLY A 34 -8.14 6.45 -7.43
C GLY A 34 -7.85 4.97 -7.15
N GLY A 35 -7.76 4.55 -5.88
CA GLY A 35 -7.49 3.14 -5.52
C GLY A 35 -8.46 2.15 -6.16
N ALA A 36 -9.74 2.53 -6.31
CA ALA A 36 -10.72 1.71 -7.03
C ALA A 36 -10.31 1.45 -8.48
N LYS A 37 -9.78 2.45 -9.19
CA LYS A 37 -9.35 2.32 -10.60
C LYS A 37 -8.19 1.33 -10.72
N GLU A 38 -7.24 1.39 -9.80
CA GLU A 38 -6.07 0.50 -9.82
C GLU A 38 -6.44 -0.94 -9.46
N VAL A 39 -7.31 -1.14 -8.45
CA VAL A 39 -7.80 -2.49 -8.08
C VAL A 39 -8.58 -3.13 -9.22
N ARG A 40 -9.31 -2.33 -10.02
CA ARG A 40 -10.07 -2.81 -11.19
C ARG A 40 -9.20 -3.40 -12.31
N VAL A 41 -7.88 -3.21 -12.27
CA VAL A 41 -6.95 -3.91 -13.18
C VAL A 41 -6.94 -5.41 -12.90
N TYR A 42 -7.14 -5.81 -11.65
CA TYR A 42 -7.04 -7.21 -11.20
C TYR A 42 -8.39 -7.85 -10.91
N LEU A 43 -9.41 -7.03 -10.63
CA LEU A 43 -10.72 -7.50 -10.23
C LEU A 43 -11.82 -7.01 -11.20
N PRO A 44 -12.54 -7.94 -11.87
CA PRO A 44 -13.64 -7.63 -12.79
C PRO A 44 -14.72 -6.72 -12.18
N GLU A 45 -15.42 -5.97 -13.03
CA GLU A 45 -16.43 -4.98 -12.59
C GLU A 45 -17.60 -5.58 -11.79
N GLU A 46 -17.92 -6.85 -12.03
CA GLU A 46 -19.00 -7.58 -11.36
C GLU A 46 -18.79 -7.73 -9.85
N TYR A 47 -17.53 -7.72 -9.39
CA TYR A 47 -17.23 -7.78 -7.96
C TYR A 47 -17.29 -6.38 -7.33
N PRO A 48 -17.92 -6.21 -6.16
CA PRO A 48 -18.00 -4.92 -5.51
C PRO A 48 -16.64 -4.52 -4.94
N VAL A 49 -16.25 -3.27 -5.16
CA VAL A 49 -15.05 -2.66 -4.57
C VAL A 49 -15.46 -1.39 -3.84
N LYS A 50 -15.23 -1.34 -2.53
CA LYS A 50 -15.55 -0.19 -1.67
C LYS A 50 -14.31 0.28 -0.92
N ASP A 51 -14.32 1.56 -0.53
CA ASP A 51 -13.28 2.18 0.30
C ASP A 51 -11.88 1.82 -0.16
N ALA A 52 -11.64 2.01 -1.46
CA ALA A 52 -10.44 1.54 -2.13
C ALA A 52 -9.33 2.60 -2.13
N HIS A 53 -8.18 2.23 -1.61
CA HIS A 53 -6.99 3.05 -1.46
C HIS A 53 -5.81 2.35 -2.12
N HIS A 54 -4.95 3.14 -2.74
CA HIS A 54 -3.68 2.70 -3.31
C HIS A 54 -2.57 3.55 -2.71
N TYR A 55 -1.51 2.88 -2.27
CA TYR A 55 -0.31 3.49 -1.71
C TYR A 55 0.91 2.91 -2.45
N THR A 56 1.79 3.78 -2.92
CA THR A 56 3.03 3.37 -3.57
C THR A 56 4.18 3.57 -2.60
N LEU A 57 4.66 2.47 -2.00
CA LEU A 57 5.77 2.43 -1.08
C LEU A 57 7.08 2.32 -1.89
N ARG A 58 7.80 3.43 -2.04
CA ARG A 58 9.09 3.43 -2.75
C ARG A 58 10.24 3.24 -1.77
N SER A 59 10.98 2.13 -1.90
CA SER A 59 12.33 1.99 -1.34
C SER A 59 13.38 2.17 -2.45
N PHE A 60 14.66 2.36 -2.08
CA PHE A 60 15.74 2.74 -3.00
C PHE A 60 15.98 1.75 -4.17
N MET A 61 15.56 0.48 -4.06
CA MET A 61 15.67 -0.52 -5.13
C MET A 61 14.33 -1.19 -5.51
N ASP A 62 13.39 -1.32 -4.58
CA ASP A 62 12.12 -2.02 -4.82
C ASP A 62 10.94 -1.07 -4.68
N THR A 63 10.03 -1.13 -5.66
CA THR A 63 8.73 -0.46 -5.58
C THR A 63 7.71 -1.48 -5.09
N TRP A 64 7.08 -1.20 -3.96
CA TRP A 64 5.93 -1.97 -3.49
C TRP A 64 4.68 -1.12 -3.60
N GLU A 65 3.57 -1.77 -3.86
CA GLU A 65 2.28 -1.12 -3.88
C GLU A 65 1.33 -1.84 -2.95
N LEU A 66 0.62 -1.05 -2.16
CA LEU A 66 -0.38 -1.54 -1.24
C LEU A 66 -1.76 -1.06 -1.69
N TYR A 67 -2.63 -2.02 -1.95
CA TYR A 67 -4.03 -1.81 -2.25
C TYR A 67 -4.88 -2.22 -1.05
N ARG A 68 -5.69 -1.31 -0.52
CA ARG A 68 -6.64 -1.59 0.55
C ARG A 68 -8.05 -1.37 0.02
N PHE A 69 -8.94 -2.34 0.16
CA PHE A 69 -10.32 -2.21 -0.27
C PHE A 69 -11.23 -3.21 0.45
N ALA A 70 -12.54 -3.00 0.38
CA ALA A 70 -13.53 -3.95 0.86
C ALA A 70 -14.24 -4.65 -0.31
N THR A 71 -14.42 -5.96 -0.21
CA THR A 71 -15.04 -6.81 -1.26
C THR A 71 -15.67 -8.08 -0.68
N THR A 72 -16.16 -8.97 -1.54
CA THR A 72 -16.82 -10.25 -1.19
C THR A 72 -15.85 -11.43 -1.18
N PRO A 73 -16.17 -12.54 -0.47
CA PRO A 73 -15.37 -13.77 -0.53
C PRO A 73 -15.16 -14.30 -1.95
N ASP A 74 -16.17 -14.21 -2.82
CA ASP A 74 -16.05 -14.66 -4.22
C ASP A 74 -14.99 -13.87 -5.01
N ALA A 75 -14.85 -12.57 -4.70
CA ALA A 75 -13.80 -11.74 -5.29
C ALA A 75 -12.40 -12.16 -4.80
N ILE A 76 -12.29 -12.66 -3.56
CA ILE A 76 -11.04 -13.19 -3.03
C ILE A 76 -10.67 -14.47 -3.74
N ASN A 77 -11.62 -15.40 -3.91
CA ASN A 77 -11.38 -16.64 -4.64
C ASN A 77 -10.91 -16.34 -6.07
N PHE A 78 -11.55 -15.37 -6.74
CA PHE A 78 -11.11 -14.91 -8.06
C PHE A 78 -9.67 -14.37 -8.04
N LEU A 79 -9.31 -13.52 -7.07
CA LEU A 79 -7.95 -12.98 -6.96
C LEU A 79 -6.91 -14.07 -6.67
N VAL A 80 -7.24 -15.02 -5.81
CA VAL A 80 -6.38 -16.16 -5.46
C VAL A 80 -6.09 -17.01 -6.68
N GLU A 81 -7.12 -17.32 -7.48
CA GLU A 81 -6.97 -18.08 -8.72
C GLU A 81 -6.20 -17.29 -9.79
N ASN A 82 -6.59 -16.05 -10.05
CA ASN A 82 -6.02 -15.25 -11.13
C ASN A 82 -4.56 -14.82 -10.88
N LEU A 83 -4.18 -14.67 -9.62
CA LEU A 83 -2.82 -14.28 -9.22
C LEU A 83 -1.96 -15.47 -8.75
N ASN A 84 -2.45 -16.72 -8.90
CA ASN A 84 -1.76 -17.95 -8.48
C ASN A 84 -1.28 -17.92 -7.02
N LEU A 85 -2.16 -17.49 -6.12
CA LEU A 85 -1.85 -17.38 -4.69
C LEU A 85 -2.09 -18.70 -3.97
N GLU A 86 -1.24 -19.02 -3.01
CA GLU A 86 -1.43 -20.13 -2.08
C GLU A 86 -1.84 -19.59 -0.71
N SER A 87 -2.86 -20.22 -0.10
CA SER A 87 -3.23 -19.93 1.29
C SER A 87 -2.20 -20.49 2.25
N HIS A 88 -1.74 -19.64 3.17
CA HIS A 88 -0.93 -19.99 4.33
C HIS A 88 -1.78 -20.12 5.60
N GLY A 89 -3.10 -19.98 5.50
CA GLY A 89 -4.04 -20.02 6.60
C GLY A 89 -4.17 -18.70 7.35
N LEU A 90 -4.73 -18.78 8.56
CA LEU A 90 -5.00 -17.62 9.42
C LEU A 90 -3.72 -17.10 10.07
N VAL A 91 -3.51 -15.79 9.98
CA VAL A 91 -2.38 -15.08 10.59
C VAL A 91 -2.86 -14.01 11.57
N TYR A 92 -2.06 -13.82 12.61
CA TYR A 92 -2.26 -12.81 13.66
C TYR A 92 -1.09 -11.81 13.73
N GLU A 93 0.04 -12.15 13.11
CA GLU A 93 1.23 -11.31 12.97
C GLU A 93 1.56 -11.17 11.48
N PHE A 94 1.69 -9.93 11.01
CA PHE A 94 1.89 -9.66 9.58
C PHE A 94 3.37 -9.59 9.21
N PRO A 95 3.73 -9.92 7.96
CA PRO A 95 5.10 -9.77 7.48
C PRO A 95 5.65 -8.36 7.73
N LEU A 96 6.92 -8.28 8.12
CA LEU A 96 7.60 -7.03 8.48
C LEU A 96 7.59 -5.96 7.36
N ILE A 97 7.36 -6.42 6.13
CA ILE A 97 7.19 -5.66 4.90
C ILE A 97 5.96 -4.75 4.96
N VAL A 98 4.87 -5.23 5.54
CA VAL A 98 3.59 -4.52 5.61
C VAL A 98 3.46 -3.67 6.87
N SER A 99 4.33 -3.88 7.87
CA SER A 99 4.26 -3.19 9.17
C SER A 99 5.12 -1.92 9.29
N LYS A 100 5.96 -1.62 8.28
CA LYS A 100 6.77 -0.40 8.20
C LYS A 100 6.05 0.87 7.71
N PRO A 101 5.02 0.79 6.83
CA PRO A 101 4.22 1.94 6.46
C PRO A 101 3.61 2.64 7.69
N PRO A 102 3.52 3.98 7.69
CA PRO A 102 2.82 4.70 8.74
C PRO A 102 1.40 4.16 8.99
N PRO A 103 0.93 4.20 10.25
CA PRO A 103 -0.34 3.56 10.66
C PRO A 103 -1.59 4.14 9.99
N TYR A 104 -1.49 5.28 9.31
CA TYR A 104 -2.61 5.81 8.52
C TYR A 104 -2.80 5.11 7.16
N TRP A 105 -1.81 4.37 6.65
CA TRP A 105 -1.90 3.57 5.42
C TRP A 105 -2.26 2.13 5.70
N TRP A 106 -1.60 1.58 6.72
CA TRP A 106 -1.71 0.23 7.18
C TRP A 106 -2.43 0.26 8.52
N ASN A 107 -3.73 -0.06 8.52
CA ASN A 107 -4.58 -0.06 9.71
C ASN A 107 -4.71 -1.53 10.18
N PRO A 108 -3.67 -2.12 10.81
CA PRO A 108 -3.61 -3.55 11.15
C PRO A 108 -4.72 -3.97 12.12
N GLU A 109 -5.27 -3.04 12.88
CA GLU A 109 -6.44 -3.27 13.74
C GLU A 109 -7.70 -3.68 12.96
N LEU A 110 -7.74 -3.42 11.65
CA LEU A 110 -8.79 -3.90 10.76
C LEU A 110 -8.59 -5.37 10.35
N LEU A 111 -7.42 -5.95 10.63
CA LEU A 111 -7.05 -7.31 10.22
C LEU A 111 -6.72 -8.21 11.42
N ARG A 112 -7.28 -7.96 12.62
CA ARG A 112 -6.98 -8.75 13.85
C ARG A 112 -6.91 -10.27 13.64
N GLU A 113 -7.74 -10.77 12.73
CA GLU A 113 -7.66 -12.10 12.17
C GLU A 113 -7.81 -11.96 10.65
N ALA A 114 -6.83 -12.48 9.91
CA ALA A 114 -6.82 -12.44 8.45
C ALA A 114 -6.30 -13.75 7.88
N GLU A 115 -6.90 -14.20 6.78
CA GLU A 115 -6.31 -15.25 5.96
C GLU A 115 -5.20 -14.65 5.10
N TYR A 116 -4.05 -15.31 5.08
CA TYR A 116 -2.88 -14.88 4.32
C TYR A 116 -2.69 -15.76 3.10
N PHE A 117 -2.48 -15.12 1.95
CA PHE A 117 -2.13 -15.77 0.71
C PHE A 117 -0.87 -15.13 0.13
N SER A 118 -0.03 -15.94 -0.50
CA SER A 118 1.20 -15.46 -1.14
C SER A 118 1.38 -16.11 -2.51
N SER A 119 1.99 -15.36 -3.43
CA SER A 119 2.29 -15.85 -4.77
C SER A 119 3.31 -16.98 -4.73
N ARG A 120 2.99 -18.13 -5.32
CA ARG A 120 3.97 -19.20 -5.56
C ARG A 120 4.90 -18.88 -6.73
N GLU A 121 4.38 -18.16 -7.71
CA GLU A 121 5.07 -17.79 -8.94
C GLU A 121 4.65 -16.36 -9.34
N ARG A 122 5.35 -15.79 -10.33
CA ARG A 122 4.96 -14.49 -10.85
C ARG A 122 3.60 -14.60 -11.54
N ALA A 123 2.70 -13.67 -11.22
CA ALA A 123 1.42 -13.53 -11.89
C ALA A 123 1.62 -13.17 -13.38
N PRO A 124 0.56 -13.17 -14.21
CA PRO A 124 0.66 -12.88 -15.64
C PRO A 124 1.30 -11.52 -16.00
N ASP A 125 1.26 -10.55 -15.08
CA ASP A 125 1.90 -9.24 -15.23
C ASP A 125 3.39 -9.23 -14.86
N GLY A 126 3.93 -10.39 -14.47
CA GLY A 126 5.33 -10.58 -14.09
C GLY A 126 5.65 -10.13 -12.66
N ARG A 127 4.67 -9.80 -11.82
CA ARG A 127 4.88 -9.36 -10.43
C ARG A 127 4.53 -10.45 -9.41
N LEU A 128 4.95 -10.26 -8.17
CA LEU A 128 4.58 -11.08 -7.02
C LEU A 128 3.58 -10.33 -6.14
N TYR A 129 2.75 -11.11 -5.47
CA TYR A 129 1.64 -10.62 -4.67
C TYR A 129 1.52 -11.34 -3.33
N ASP A 130 1.22 -10.56 -2.30
CA ASP A 130 0.74 -11.04 -1.00
C ASP A 130 -0.67 -10.47 -0.78
N LEU A 131 -1.58 -11.29 -0.24
CA LEU A 131 -2.96 -10.91 0.03
C LEU A 131 -3.31 -11.26 1.47
N LEU A 132 -3.88 -10.30 2.18
CA LEU A 132 -4.46 -10.49 3.52
C LEU A 132 -5.95 -10.18 3.46
N TYR A 133 -6.77 -11.11 3.93
CA TYR A 133 -8.22 -10.99 3.92
C TYR A 133 -8.84 -11.20 5.30
N SER A 134 -9.51 -10.17 5.83
CA SER A 134 -10.36 -10.34 7.01
C SER A 134 -11.77 -10.75 6.59
N MET A 135 -12.11 -12.02 6.83
CA MET A 135 -13.46 -12.54 6.58
C MET A 135 -14.53 -11.81 7.39
N GLU A 136 -14.21 -11.44 8.65
CA GLU A 136 -15.14 -10.73 9.54
C GLU A 136 -15.55 -9.37 8.96
N ARG A 137 -14.60 -8.64 8.38
CA ARG A 137 -14.81 -7.25 7.92
C ARG A 137 -14.97 -7.11 6.42
N GLY A 138 -14.65 -8.15 5.65
CA GLY A 138 -14.58 -8.09 4.19
C GLY A 138 -13.48 -7.19 3.66
N ILE A 139 -12.42 -6.94 4.45
CA ILE A 139 -11.33 -6.01 4.11
C ILE A 139 -10.15 -6.80 3.54
N VAL A 140 -9.58 -6.28 2.45
CA VAL A 140 -8.43 -6.83 1.75
C VAL A 140 -7.27 -5.85 1.82
N TYR A 141 -6.09 -6.39 2.04
CA TYR A 141 -4.82 -5.75 1.73
C TYR A 141 -4.10 -6.61 0.70
N LEU A 142 -3.95 -6.08 -0.52
CA LEU A 142 -3.20 -6.71 -1.60
C LEU A 142 -1.90 -5.93 -1.79
N ILE A 143 -0.77 -6.62 -1.70
CA ILE A 143 0.57 -6.05 -1.77
C ILE A 143 1.21 -6.57 -3.05
N ARG A 144 1.66 -5.67 -3.93
CA ARG A 144 2.36 -6.00 -5.17
C ARG A 144 3.83 -5.62 -5.05
N PHE A 145 4.74 -6.49 -5.48
CA PHE A 145 6.17 -6.23 -5.43
C PHE A 145 6.95 -6.93 -6.55
N ASP A 146 8.15 -6.42 -6.79
CA ASP A 146 8.95 -6.74 -7.98
C ASP A 146 9.75 -8.05 -7.85
N GLY A 147 10.09 -8.49 -6.64
CA GLY A 147 10.75 -9.78 -6.35
C GLY A 147 12.20 -9.86 -6.78
#